data_AF-A0A553HJT9-F1
#
_entry.id   AF-A0A553HJT9-F1
#
_cell.length_a   1.000
_cell.length_b   1.000
_cell.length_c   1.000
_cell.angle_alpha   90.00
_cell.angle_beta   90.00
_cell.angle_gamma   90.00
#
_symmetry.space_group_name_H-M   'P 1'
#
loop_
_entity.id
_entity.type
_entity.pdbx_description
1 polymer ?
#
loop_
_entity_poly.entity_id
_entity_poly.type
_entity_poly.pdbx_seq_one_letter_code
_entity_poly.pdbx_strand_id
1 'polypeptide(L)'
;MGKSDQAESMSCNEAVPYDCSREELVAFIRGTEIVIPDFQSLLSHWPARVHEEVGRLSEDVQRRLESIFTSAEDKSRIQWLTACKLDLFGASWWPCASFEKLVITTALAVWLFAWDDETDSLEFSPLLKDFEKSCKFREETIRYLEAALSLSPDPNTLNNASNDRLITNFLPIGQAIARSYDDRQLNAFLRELRFFVEMNEEEQQHQMTAALPSVEDYIRRREGTSATRVCLALHEYAIDLRLPAVIMESMEMQAIWHESNMIISTMNDVLSLKKEVDQTQVDTLIPLLSMRLGSVQAAISKATDMVCSSIERFEAMERQLLQSCMANPQLHNNIQVYIDSCKYACTANLNWRRPINHDGLACDYDSTTGLVSGVVTPALIFLWYYMCFRMRDTYLSIVRAGKPRPDGSLVTFGTAPMLKTSRSSIKLASANCDESPLIDPNYLGTTVDRYVAREAVKTQIEFAGSSSTVIGRKILNGEAGAPGFDEVLSVDSTDDCIAARIRAGLGF
;
A
#
# COMPACT_ATOMS: atom_id res chain seq x y z
N MET A 1 67.14 0.15 3.84
CA MET A 1 66.66 -0.91 2.94
C MET A 1 66.10 -2.03 3.79
N GLY A 2 64.89 -2.51 3.47
CA GLY A 2 64.28 -3.68 4.10
C GLY A 2 63.09 -3.36 5.00
N LYS A 3 61.92 -3.19 4.38
CA LYS A 3 60.58 -3.17 5.00
C LYS A 3 60.22 -4.59 5.48
N SER A 4 59.51 -4.68 6.59
CA SER A 4 58.69 -5.86 6.94
C SER A 4 57.25 -5.39 7.12
N ASP A 5 56.37 -5.92 6.28
CA ASP A 5 54.93 -5.67 6.26
C ASP A 5 54.25 -6.20 7.53
N GLN A 6 53.43 -5.36 8.16
CA GLN A 6 52.37 -5.80 9.07
C GLN A 6 51.03 -5.47 8.41
N ALA A 7 50.26 -6.53 8.17
CA ALA A 7 48.89 -6.46 7.70
C ALA A 7 48.00 -5.83 8.79
N GLU A 8 47.33 -4.74 8.44
CA GLU A 8 46.26 -4.16 9.24
C GLU A 8 45.02 -5.06 9.18
N SER A 9 44.69 -5.68 10.31
CA SER A 9 43.39 -6.29 10.56
C SER A 9 42.35 -5.19 10.75
N MET A 10 41.37 -5.11 9.85
CA MET A 10 40.14 -4.34 10.08
C MET A 10 39.41 -4.93 11.29
N SER A 11 39.38 -4.18 12.40
CA SER A 11 38.57 -4.54 13.56
C SER A 11 37.09 -4.37 13.25
N CYS A 12 36.29 -5.36 13.60
CA CYS A 12 34.84 -5.24 13.74
C CYS A 12 34.53 -4.04 14.64
N ASN A 13 33.84 -3.03 14.11
CA ASN A 13 33.31 -1.94 14.93
C ASN A 13 32.23 -2.51 15.86
N GLU A 14 32.52 -2.53 17.15
CA GLU A 14 31.54 -2.76 18.21
C GLU A 14 30.44 -1.69 18.12
N ALA A 15 29.19 -2.13 18.10
CA ALA A 15 28.02 -1.25 18.06
C ALA A 15 27.94 -0.44 19.36
N VAL A 16 28.17 0.87 19.28
CA VAL A 16 27.86 1.79 20.38
C VAL A 16 26.33 1.84 20.50
N PRO A 17 25.72 1.53 21.66
CA PRO A 17 24.29 1.71 21.86
C PRO A 17 23.97 3.20 21.70
N TYR A 18 23.05 3.53 20.79
CA TYR A 18 22.53 4.88 20.73
C TYR A 18 21.67 5.11 21.97
N ASP A 19 22.08 6.05 22.83
CA ASP A 19 21.38 6.44 24.06
C ASP A 19 20.21 7.40 23.73
N CYS A 20 19.33 6.98 22.82
CA CYS A 20 18.19 7.75 22.32
C CYS A 20 16.89 7.05 22.70
N SER A 21 15.96 7.77 23.32
CA SER A 21 14.64 7.21 23.64
C SER A 21 13.73 7.12 22.41
N ARG A 22 12.65 6.33 22.52
CA ARG A 22 11.59 6.28 21.48
C ARG A 22 10.95 7.64 21.25
N GLU A 23 10.71 8.40 22.32
CA GLU A 23 10.10 9.74 22.25
C GLU A 23 11.00 10.74 21.52
N GLU A 24 12.32 10.68 21.78
CA GLU A 24 13.31 11.50 21.09
C GLU A 24 13.34 11.18 19.59
N LEU A 25 13.27 9.90 19.24
CA LEU A 25 13.24 9.47 17.84
C LEU A 25 11.95 9.88 17.13
N VAL A 26 10.78 9.74 17.78
CA VAL A 26 9.51 10.26 17.25
C VAL A 26 9.61 11.77 17.00
N ALA A 27 10.14 12.52 17.97
CA ALA A 27 10.30 13.97 17.86
C ALA A 27 11.27 14.36 16.73
N PHE A 28 12.33 13.59 16.52
CA PHE A 28 13.29 13.79 15.44
C PHE A 28 12.65 13.59 14.05
N ILE A 29 11.77 12.59 13.90
CA ILE A 29 11.17 12.26 12.61
C ILE A 29 9.97 13.19 12.31
N ARG A 30 9.14 13.48 13.31
CA ARG A 30 7.88 14.20 13.13
C ARG A 30 8.10 15.62 12.61
N GLY A 31 7.36 15.97 11.56
CA GLY A 31 7.47 17.29 10.90
C GLY A 31 8.57 17.40 9.86
N THR A 32 9.35 16.33 9.64
CA THR A 32 10.33 16.27 8.55
C THR A 32 9.64 16.09 7.20
N GLU A 33 9.99 16.92 6.22
CA GLU A 33 9.59 16.69 4.83
C GLU A 33 10.54 15.68 4.18
N ILE A 34 9.97 14.64 3.55
CA ILE A 34 10.71 13.55 2.93
C ILE A 34 10.21 13.32 1.50
N VAL A 35 11.10 12.80 0.66
CA VAL A 35 10.78 12.34 -0.68
C VAL A 35 10.74 10.82 -0.68
N ILE A 36 9.57 10.26 -0.99
CA ILE A 36 9.38 8.83 -1.18
C ILE A 36 9.94 8.44 -2.56
N PRO A 37 10.78 7.39 -2.65
CA PRO A 37 11.35 6.93 -3.91
C PRO A 37 10.29 6.35 -4.83
N ASP A 38 10.53 6.42 -6.14
CA ASP A 38 9.67 5.81 -7.14
C ASP A 38 9.98 4.31 -7.29
N PHE A 39 9.49 3.51 -6.35
CA PHE A 39 9.58 2.04 -6.41
C PHE A 39 8.89 1.45 -7.64
N GLN A 40 7.95 2.15 -8.27
CA GLN A 40 7.26 1.65 -9.46
C GLN A 40 8.20 1.56 -10.64
N SER A 41 8.99 2.60 -10.86
CA SER A 41 10.01 2.61 -11.90
C SER A 41 11.04 1.49 -11.68
N LEU A 42 11.43 1.25 -10.42
CA LEU A 42 12.38 0.21 -10.05
C LEU A 42 11.89 -1.22 -10.35
N LEU A 43 10.57 -1.46 -10.30
CA LEU A 43 9.96 -2.77 -10.56
C LEU A 43 9.23 -2.85 -11.90
N SER A 44 9.34 -1.82 -12.74
CA SER A 44 8.54 -1.69 -13.98
C SER A 44 8.82 -2.77 -15.02
N HIS A 45 9.98 -3.40 -14.96
CA HIS A 45 10.39 -4.52 -15.82
C HIS A 45 9.93 -5.89 -15.29
N TRP A 46 9.38 -5.96 -14.08
CA TRP A 46 8.81 -7.18 -13.51
C TRP A 46 7.32 -7.32 -13.84
N PRO A 47 6.79 -8.55 -13.89
CA PRO A 47 5.38 -8.77 -14.18
C PRO A 47 4.48 -8.21 -13.06
N ALA A 48 3.37 -7.59 -13.46
CA ALA A 48 2.33 -7.08 -12.58
C ALA A 48 0.96 -7.39 -13.19
N ARG A 49 0.02 -7.90 -12.38
CA ARG A 49 -1.34 -8.26 -12.81
C ARG A 49 -2.26 -8.30 -11.61
N VAL A 50 -3.56 -8.09 -11.85
CA VAL A 50 -4.65 -8.39 -10.91
C VAL A 50 -5.51 -9.49 -11.51
N HIS A 51 -5.93 -10.46 -10.71
CA HIS A 51 -6.84 -11.52 -11.12
C HIS A 51 -8.18 -10.93 -11.61
N GLU A 52 -8.71 -11.44 -12.73
CA GLU A 52 -9.90 -10.91 -13.39
C GLU A 52 -11.17 -10.98 -12.52
N GLU A 53 -11.26 -12.01 -11.67
CA GLU A 53 -12.39 -12.22 -10.74
C GLU A 53 -12.24 -11.51 -9.39
N VAL A 54 -11.44 -10.44 -9.28
CA VAL A 54 -11.27 -9.70 -7.99
C VAL A 54 -12.61 -9.26 -7.38
N GLY A 55 -13.58 -8.85 -8.20
CA GLY A 55 -14.90 -8.45 -7.70
C GLY A 55 -15.69 -9.59 -7.03
N ARG A 56 -15.54 -10.82 -7.52
CA ARG A 56 -16.13 -12.01 -6.90
C ARG A 56 -15.38 -12.37 -5.61
N LEU A 57 -14.06 -12.22 -5.61
CA LEU A 57 -13.21 -12.42 -4.44
C LEU A 57 -13.55 -11.45 -3.29
N SER A 58 -13.93 -10.21 -3.58
CA SER A 58 -14.36 -9.23 -2.58
C SER A 58 -15.50 -9.75 -1.70
N GLU A 59 -16.46 -10.49 -2.28
CA GLU A 59 -17.57 -11.08 -1.54
C GLU A 59 -17.11 -12.20 -0.60
N ASP A 60 -16.14 -13.02 -1.04
CA ASP A 60 -15.55 -14.08 -0.20
C ASP A 60 -14.74 -13.48 0.97
N VAL A 61 -13.97 -12.41 0.73
CA VAL A 61 -13.23 -11.69 1.78
C VAL A 61 -14.18 -11.10 2.80
N GLN A 62 -15.23 -10.41 2.38
CA GLN A 62 -16.22 -9.82 3.29
C GLN A 62 -16.91 -10.88 4.15
N ARG A 63 -17.41 -11.97 3.53
CA ARG A 63 -18.01 -13.10 4.25
C ARG A 63 -17.06 -13.71 5.27
N ARG A 64 -15.76 -13.78 4.94
CA ARG A 64 -14.75 -14.33 5.84
C ARG A 64 -14.52 -13.41 7.04
N LEU A 65 -14.37 -12.10 6.84
CA LEU A 65 -14.24 -11.14 7.93
C LEU A 65 -15.43 -11.23 8.90
N GLU A 66 -16.66 -11.26 8.38
CA GLU A 66 -17.89 -11.44 9.18
C GLU A 66 -17.98 -12.80 9.89
N SER A 67 -17.25 -13.82 9.42
CA SER A 67 -17.18 -15.12 10.08
C SER A 67 -16.19 -15.15 11.25
N ILE A 68 -15.14 -14.34 11.19
CA ILE A 68 -14.12 -14.20 12.25
C ILE A 68 -14.68 -13.28 13.34
N PHE A 69 -15.19 -12.13 12.91
CA PHE A 69 -15.59 -11.01 13.74
C PHE A 69 -17.10 -10.87 13.76
N THR A 70 -17.72 -11.01 14.94
CA THR A 70 -19.21 -11.10 15.05
C THR A 70 -19.80 -10.25 16.14
N SER A 71 -18.97 -9.71 17.03
CA SER A 71 -19.45 -8.83 18.08
C SER A 71 -19.69 -7.43 17.51
N ALA A 72 -20.51 -6.63 18.21
CA ALA A 72 -20.71 -5.23 17.84
C ALA A 72 -19.42 -4.39 17.96
N GLU A 73 -18.51 -4.82 18.85
CA GLU A 73 -17.21 -4.18 19.10
C GLU A 73 -16.25 -4.39 17.93
N ASP A 74 -16.40 -5.47 17.15
CA ASP A 74 -15.54 -5.75 16.00
C ASP A 74 -15.82 -4.88 14.77
N LYS A 75 -16.87 -4.03 14.80
CA LYS A 75 -17.31 -3.28 13.62
C LYS A 75 -16.20 -2.36 13.09
N SER A 76 -15.44 -1.70 13.95
CA SER A 76 -14.31 -0.85 13.56
C SER A 76 -13.19 -1.67 12.91
N ARG A 77 -12.90 -2.86 13.45
CA ARG A 77 -11.89 -3.77 12.90
C ARG A 77 -12.27 -4.32 11.54
N ILE A 78 -13.54 -4.70 11.34
CA ILE A 78 -14.03 -5.10 10.01
C ILE A 78 -13.88 -3.93 9.04
N GLN A 79 -14.29 -2.71 9.41
CA GLN A 79 -14.14 -1.53 8.57
C GLN A 79 -12.66 -1.26 8.19
N TRP A 80 -11.76 -1.40 9.15
CA TRP A 80 -10.32 -1.29 8.95
C TRP A 80 -9.80 -2.35 7.95
N LEU A 81 -10.07 -3.63 8.20
CA LEU A 81 -9.61 -4.73 7.33
C LEU A 81 -10.24 -4.67 5.92
N THR A 82 -11.49 -4.20 5.80
CA THR A 82 -12.10 -3.92 4.49
C THR A 82 -11.35 -2.79 3.76
N ALA A 83 -10.93 -1.74 4.48
CA ALA A 83 -10.17 -0.64 3.90
C ALA A 83 -8.75 -1.06 3.47
N CYS A 84 -8.20 -2.15 4.01
CA CYS A 84 -6.94 -2.76 3.56
C CYS A 84 -7.02 -3.41 2.17
N LYS A 85 -8.21 -3.61 1.60
CA LYS A 85 -8.42 -4.21 0.25
C LYS A 85 -7.70 -5.55 0.07
N LEU A 86 -7.92 -6.47 1.02
CA LEU A 86 -7.26 -7.77 1.04
C LEU A 86 -7.71 -8.69 -0.12
N ASP A 87 -8.85 -8.39 -0.75
CA ASP A 87 -9.26 -8.95 -2.03
C ASP A 87 -8.29 -8.56 -3.15
N LEU A 88 -7.98 -7.26 -3.26
CA LEU A 88 -7.00 -6.78 -4.23
C LEU A 88 -5.60 -7.32 -3.93
N PHE A 89 -5.23 -7.44 -2.65
CA PHE A 89 -3.99 -8.10 -2.27
C PHE A 89 -3.87 -9.48 -2.91
N GLY A 90 -4.82 -10.35 -2.58
CA GLY A 90 -4.78 -11.75 -2.99
C GLY A 90 -4.84 -11.88 -4.50
N ALA A 91 -5.71 -11.10 -5.15
CA ALA A 91 -5.84 -11.04 -6.60
C ALA A 91 -4.54 -10.57 -7.30
N SER A 92 -3.71 -9.76 -6.64
CA SER A 92 -2.45 -9.26 -7.21
C SER A 92 -1.26 -10.18 -6.91
N TRP A 93 -1.27 -10.85 -5.75
CA TRP A 93 -0.21 -11.79 -5.34
C TRP A 93 -0.30 -13.13 -6.06
N TRP A 94 -1.52 -13.60 -6.32
CA TRP A 94 -1.77 -14.87 -7.00
C TRP A 94 -2.64 -14.68 -8.24
N PRO A 95 -2.22 -13.82 -9.21
CA PRO A 95 -3.06 -13.43 -10.34
C PRO A 95 -3.25 -14.56 -11.36
N CYS A 96 -2.53 -15.68 -11.21
CA CYS A 96 -2.59 -16.85 -12.07
C CYS A 96 -3.19 -18.08 -11.40
N ALA A 97 -3.65 -17.99 -10.15
CA ALA A 97 -4.31 -19.09 -9.47
C ALA A 97 -5.70 -19.36 -10.07
N SER A 98 -6.20 -20.60 -9.97
CA SER A 98 -7.64 -20.83 -10.18
C SER A 98 -8.44 -20.08 -9.10
N PHE A 99 -9.69 -19.73 -9.38
CA PHE A 99 -10.50 -18.99 -8.42
C PHE A 99 -10.63 -19.69 -7.07
N GLU A 100 -10.80 -21.02 -7.06
CA GLU A 100 -10.91 -21.80 -5.82
C GLU A 100 -9.64 -21.70 -4.97
N LYS A 101 -8.48 -21.75 -5.62
CA LYS A 101 -7.18 -21.62 -4.95
C LYS A 101 -6.94 -20.17 -4.52
N LEU A 102 -7.33 -19.20 -5.33
CA LEU A 102 -7.26 -17.78 -5.02
C LEU A 102 -8.06 -17.44 -3.77
N VAL A 103 -9.25 -18.01 -3.59
CA VAL A 103 -10.05 -17.84 -2.37
C VAL A 103 -9.29 -18.36 -1.15
N ILE A 104 -8.61 -19.51 -1.25
CA ILE A 104 -7.82 -20.08 -0.14
C ILE A 104 -6.56 -19.28 0.15
N THR A 105 -5.83 -18.82 -0.86
CA THR A 105 -4.63 -18.02 -0.65
C THR A 105 -4.95 -16.64 -0.09
N THR A 106 -6.01 -16.01 -0.59
CA THR A 106 -6.52 -14.74 -0.06
C THR A 106 -7.06 -14.90 1.36
N ALA A 107 -7.72 -16.03 1.65
CA ALA A 107 -8.14 -16.38 2.99
C ALA A 107 -6.96 -16.45 3.98
N LEU A 108 -5.81 -17.01 3.58
CA LEU A 108 -4.61 -17.00 4.40
C LEU A 108 -4.13 -15.57 4.65
N ALA A 109 -4.13 -14.71 3.63
CA ALA A 109 -3.79 -13.31 3.81
C ALA A 109 -4.72 -12.61 4.82
N VAL A 110 -6.04 -12.79 4.69
CA VAL A 110 -7.00 -12.26 5.66
C VAL A 110 -6.70 -12.75 7.07
N TRP A 111 -6.38 -14.04 7.21
CA TRP A 111 -5.99 -14.62 8.49
C TRP A 111 -4.71 -14.00 9.05
N LEU A 112 -3.66 -13.83 8.23
CA LEU A 112 -2.38 -13.24 8.65
C LEU A 112 -2.56 -11.79 9.11
N PHE A 113 -3.26 -10.96 8.35
CA PHE A 113 -3.53 -9.57 8.73
C PHE A 113 -4.35 -9.48 10.02
N ALA A 114 -5.41 -10.27 10.13
CA ALA A 114 -6.23 -10.28 11.32
C ALA A 114 -5.47 -10.82 12.55
N TRP A 115 -4.64 -11.85 12.36
CA TRP A 115 -3.83 -12.43 13.44
C TRP A 115 -2.74 -11.47 13.90
N ASP A 116 -2.06 -10.77 13.00
CA ASP A 116 -1.04 -9.77 13.31
C ASP A 116 -1.64 -8.58 14.09
N ASP A 117 -2.87 -8.14 13.76
CA ASP A 117 -3.57 -7.12 14.54
C ASP A 117 -3.77 -7.51 16.02
N GLU A 118 -3.84 -8.80 16.37
CA GLU A 118 -3.92 -9.24 17.78
C GLU A 118 -2.63 -8.95 18.55
N THR A 119 -1.50 -8.99 17.86
CA THR A 119 -0.17 -8.90 18.47
C THR A 119 0.55 -7.60 18.16
N ASP A 120 -0.03 -6.69 17.37
CA ASP A 120 0.55 -5.39 17.01
C ASP A 120 -0.37 -4.18 17.30
N SER A 121 -1.70 -4.37 17.43
CA SER A 121 -2.64 -3.25 17.59
C SER A 121 -3.25 -3.13 18.99
N LEU A 122 -2.90 -2.07 19.73
CA LEU A 122 -3.57 -1.68 20.98
C LEU A 122 -5.03 -1.28 20.82
N GLU A 123 -5.45 -0.92 19.60
CA GLU A 123 -6.83 -0.56 19.30
C GLU A 123 -7.73 -1.79 19.27
N PHE A 124 -7.20 -2.92 18.78
CA PHE A 124 -7.98 -4.13 18.54
C PHE A 124 -7.74 -5.24 19.54
N SER A 125 -6.60 -5.24 20.24
CA SER A 125 -6.29 -6.30 21.19
C SER A 125 -5.58 -5.80 22.46
N PRO A 126 -5.99 -6.28 23.65
CA PRO A 126 -5.24 -6.04 24.87
C PRO A 126 -3.98 -6.90 24.98
N LEU A 127 -3.78 -7.89 24.09
CA LEU A 127 -2.67 -8.85 24.17
C LEU A 127 -1.30 -8.17 24.13
N LEU A 128 -1.13 -7.10 23.36
CA LEU A 128 0.16 -6.38 23.27
C LEU A 128 0.75 -6.02 24.65
N LYS A 129 -0.10 -5.72 25.64
CA LYS A 129 0.30 -5.34 27.01
C LYS A 129 0.46 -6.51 27.97
N ASP A 130 0.05 -7.71 27.57
CA ASP A 130 0.01 -8.92 28.39
C ASP A 130 0.82 -10.04 27.71
N PHE A 131 2.12 -10.06 28.00
CA PHE A 131 3.06 -11.00 27.40
C PHE A 131 2.68 -12.47 27.64
N GLU A 132 2.22 -12.79 28.85
CA GLU A 132 1.84 -14.16 29.22
C GLU A 132 0.63 -14.64 28.41
N LYS A 133 -0.43 -13.81 28.30
CA LYS A 133 -1.58 -14.14 27.44
C LYS A 133 -1.19 -14.25 25.98
N SER A 134 -0.28 -13.39 25.52
CA SER A 134 0.20 -13.41 24.13
C SER A 134 1.00 -14.67 23.82
N CYS A 135 1.86 -15.13 24.75
CA CYS A 135 2.56 -16.41 24.62
C CYS A 135 1.56 -17.57 24.53
N LYS A 136 0.55 -17.57 25.39
CA LYS A 136 -0.51 -18.60 25.32
C LYS A 136 -1.25 -18.58 23.99
N PHE A 137 -1.61 -17.40 23.48
CA PHE A 137 -2.25 -17.24 22.17
C PHE A 137 -1.38 -17.78 21.02
N ARG A 138 -0.07 -17.52 21.05
CA ARG A 138 0.90 -18.08 20.09
C ARG A 138 1.03 -19.59 20.20
N GLU A 139 1.15 -20.14 21.41
CA GLU A 139 1.22 -21.59 21.65
C GLU A 139 -0.04 -22.31 21.18
N GLU A 140 -1.22 -21.75 21.45
CA GLU A 140 -2.50 -22.24 20.93
C GLU A 140 -2.54 -22.20 19.40
N THR A 141 -2.09 -21.09 18.80
CA THR A 141 -2.00 -20.93 17.34
C THR A 141 -1.11 -22.02 16.74
N ILE A 142 0.12 -22.17 17.24
CA ILE A 142 1.11 -23.16 16.77
C ILE A 142 0.56 -24.59 16.82
N ARG A 143 -0.06 -24.99 17.94
CA ARG A 143 -0.70 -26.31 18.08
C ARG A 143 -1.86 -26.50 17.11
N TYR A 144 -2.66 -25.45 16.90
CA TYR A 144 -3.80 -25.52 15.98
C TYR A 144 -3.35 -25.62 14.52
N LEU A 145 -2.32 -24.87 14.12
CA LEU A 145 -1.75 -24.92 12.77
C LEU A 145 -1.21 -26.32 12.44
N GLU A 146 -0.47 -26.95 13.37
CA GLU A 146 0.00 -28.35 13.24
C GLU A 146 -1.16 -29.33 13.04
N ALA A 147 -2.18 -29.22 13.88
CA ALA A 147 -3.33 -30.11 13.81
C ALA A 147 -4.13 -29.90 12.51
N ALA A 148 -4.30 -28.65 12.07
CA ALA A 148 -5.08 -28.30 10.89
C ALA A 148 -4.39 -28.66 9.56
N LEU A 149 -3.05 -28.70 9.53
CA LEU A 149 -2.24 -29.11 8.38
C LEU A 149 -2.05 -30.64 8.30
N SER A 150 -3.11 -31.38 8.60
CA SER A 150 -3.17 -32.83 8.48
C SER A 150 -4.25 -33.24 7.48
N LEU A 151 -4.05 -34.34 6.74
CA LEU A 151 -5.03 -34.86 5.76
C LEU A 151 -6.39 -35.19 6.40
N SER A 152 -6.38 -35.60 7.67
CA SER A 152 -7.58 -35.92 8.45
C SER A 152 -7.38 -35.41 9.87
N PRO A 153 -7.63 -34.11 10.12
CA PRO A 153 -7.38 -33.50 11.42
C PRO A 153 -8.38 -34.05 12.44
N ASP A 154 -7.89 -34.52 13.58
CA ASP A 154 -8.73 -35.03 14.67
C ASP A 154 -9.48 -33.87 15.35
N PRO A 155 -10.83 -33.90 15.39
CA PRO A 155 -11.62 -32.83 15.99
C PRO A 155 -11.30 -32.60 17.48
N ASN A 156 -10.96 -33.65 18.23
CA ASN A 156 -10.61 -33.50 19.64
C ASN A 156 -9.29 -32.75 19.80
N THR A 157 -8.29 -33.08 18.98
CA THR A 157 -7.00 -32.38 18.94
C THR A 157 -7.18 -30.90 18.59
N LEU A 158 -8.00 -30.57 17.59
CA LEU A 158 -8.30 -29.16 17.23
C LEU A 158 -9.00 -28.40 18.37
N ASN A 159 -10.05 -28.98 18.96
CA ASN A 159 -10.81 -28.34 20.05
C ASN A 159 -9.97 -28.16 21.33
N ASN A 160 -9.02 -29.07 21.57
CA ASN A 160 -8.05 -28.97 22.67
C ASN A 160 -6.92 -27.97 22.37
N ALA A 161 -6.66 -27.67 21.09
CA ALA A 161 -5.67 -26.69 20.69
C ALA A 161 -6.17 -25.27 20.94
N SER A 162 -7.31 -24.88 20.37
CA SER A 162 -7.98 -23.61 20.66
C SER A 162 -9.44 -23.61 20.22
N ASN A 163 -10.25 -22.76 20.86
CA ASN A 163 -11.61 -22.42 20.41
C ASN A 163 -11.72 -20.95 19.96
N ASP A 164 -10.60 -20.24 19.91
CA ASP A 164 -10.54 -18.87 19.41
C ASP A 164 -10.96 -18.81 17.94
N ARG A 165 -11.85 -17.88 17.59
CA ARG A 165 -12.43 -17.82 16.24
C ARG A 165 -11.41 -17.40 15.19
N LEU A 166 -10.45 -16.56 15.54
CA LEU A 166 -9.39 -16.13 14.64
C LEU A 166 -8.44 -17.31 14.39
N ILE A 167 -8.01 -18.02 15.43
CA ILE A 167 -7.15 -19.21 15.28
C ILE A 167 -7.88 -20.29 14.46
N THR A 168 -9.11 -20.63 14.84
CA THR A 168 -9.87 -21.73 14.23
C THR A 168 -10.30 -21.45 12.78
N ASN A 169 -10.39 -20.18 12.38
CA ASN A 169 -10.67 -19.81 10.98
C ASN A 169 -9.57 -20.28 10.02
N PHE A 170 -8.40 -20.70 10.52
CA PHE A 170 -7.36 -21.33 9.70
C PHE A 170 -7.77 -22.70 9.14
N LEU A 171 -8.69 -23.44 9.77
CA LEU A 171 -8.98 -24.83 9.42
C LEU A 171 -9.31 -25.07 7.93
N PRO A 172 -10.18 -24.28 7.26
CA PRO A 172 -10.45 -24.46 5.83
C PRO A 172 -9.21 -24.24 4.95
N ILE A 173 -8.30 -23.35 5.36
CA ILE A 173 -7.03 -23.10 4.66
C ILE A 173 -6.13 -24.34 4.82
N GLY A 174 -5.92 -24.78 6.07
CA GLY A 174 -5.09 -25.94 6.38
C GLY A 174 -5.55 -27.20 5.64
N GLN A 175 -6.86 -27.46 5.62
CA GLN A 175 -7.43 -28.62 4.91
C GLN A 175 -7.26 -28.54 3.39
N ALA A 176 -7.43 -27.38 2.79
CA ALA A 176 -7.27 -27.20 1.34
C ALA A 176 -5.81 -27.43 0.91
N ILE A 177 -4.86 -26.92 1.71
CA ILE A 177 -3.42 -27.09 1.49
C ILE A 177 -3.01 -28.55 1.74
N ALA A 178 -3.43 -29.17 2.86
CA ALA A 178 -3.11 -30.56 3.22
C ALA A 178 -3.58 -31.59 2.18
N ARG A 179 -4.65 -31.31 1.44
CA ARG A 179 -5.11 -32.17 0.34
C ARG A 179 -4.29 -32.04 -0.94
N SER A 180 -3.57 -30.94 -1.11
CA SER A 180 -2.85 -30.61 -2.34
C SER A 180 -1.34 -30.82 -2.23
N TYR A 181 -0.79 -30.54 -1.06
CA TYR A 181 0.65 -30.57 -0.81
C TYR A 181 1.17 -31.96 -0.43
N ASP A 182 2.40 -32.23 -0.87
CA ASP A 182 3.21 -33.33 -0.36
C ASP A 182 3.83 -32.99 1.02
N ASP A 183 4.44 -33.98 1.67
CA ASP A 183 5.08 -33.78 2.98
C ASP A 183 6.15 -32.68 2.98
N ARG A 184 6.90 -32.51 1.89
CA ARG A 184 7.96 -31.48 1.80
C ARG A 184 7.36 -30.09 1.70
N GLN A 185 6.30 -29.91 0.92
CA GLN A 185 5.57 -28.64 0.79
C GLN A 185 4.84 -28.29 2.09
N LEU A 186 4.20 -29.27 2.74
CA LEU A 186 3.55 -29.07 4.04
C LEU A 186 4.56 -28.69 5.13
N ASN A 187 5.70 -29.40 5.20
CA ASN A 187 6.74 -29.08 6.19
C ASN A 187 7.36 -27.71 5.94
N ALA A 188 7.60 -27.34 4.66
CA ALA A 188 8.08 -26.00 4.33
C ALA A 188 7.06 -24.92 4.75
N PHE A 189 5.78 -25.09 4.41
CA PHE A 189 4.73 -24.14 4.77
C PHE A 189 4.54 -24.01 6.30
N LEU A 190 4.50 -25.14 7.02
CA LEU A 190 4.39 -25.16 8.48
C LEU A 190 5.62 -24.52 9.14
N ARG A 191 6.82 -24.73 8.61
CA ARG A 191 8.04 -24.10 9.12
C ARG A 191 7.98 -22.58 9.00
N GLU A 192 7.57 -22.05 7.85
CA GLU A 192 7.45 -20.59 7.69
C GLU A 192 6.35 -20.01 8.59
N LEU A 193 5.23 -20.73 8.78
CA LEU A 193 4.18 -20.32 9.73
C LEU A 193 4.66 -20.28 11.18
N ARG A 194 5.42 -21.30 11.61
CA ARG A 194 6.04 -21.32 12.95
C ARG A 194 7.01 -20.16 13.12
N PHE A 195 7.88 -19.97 12.14
CA PHE A 195 8.86 -18.90 12.16
C PHE A 195 8.20 -17.52 12.24
N PHE A 196 7.09 -17.28 11.53
CA PHE A 196 6.29 -16.07 11.65
C PHE A 196 5.80 -15.85 13.10
N VAL A 197 5.16 -16.86 13.70
CA VAL A 197 4.61 -16.76 15.06
C VAL A 197 5.72 -16.56 16.12
N GLU A 198 6.84 -17.27 15.98
CA GLU A 198 8.00 -17.17 16.86
C GLU A 198 8.67 -15.79 16.77
N MET A 199 8.83 -15.21 15.57
CA MET A 199 9.40 -13.87 15.42
C MET A 199 8.46 -12.78 15.94
N ASN A 200 7.15 -13.01 15.94
CA ASN A 200 6.17 -12.09 16.53
C ASN A 200 6.28 -12.05 18.07
N GLU A 201 6.66 -13.17 18.71
CA GLU A 201 7.03 -13.17 20.13
C GLU A 201 8.25 -12.27 20.39
N GLU A 202 9.29 -12.42 19.58
CA GLU A 202 10.52 -11.64 19.70
C GLU A 202 10.25 -10.13 19.48
N GLU A 203 9.36 -9.79 18.56
CA GLU A 203 8.92 -8.41 18.32
C GLU A 203 8.26 -7.81 19.57
N GLN A 204 7.31 -8.52 20.16
CA GLN A 204 6.64 -8.08 21.37
C GLN A 204 7.65 -7.89 22.53
N GLN A 205 8.62 -8.79 22.68
CA GLN A 205 9.67 -8.65 23.69
C GLN A 205 10.44 -7.32 23.52
N HIS A 206 10.84 -6.98 22.29
CA HIS A 206 11.54 -5.73 22.01
C HIS A 206 10.66 -4.49 22.27
N GLN A 207 9.39 -4.53 21.85
CA GLN A 207 8.43 -3.46 22.08
C GLN A 207 8.18 -3.21 23.58
N MET A 208 8.25 -4.27 24.41
CA MET A 208 8.12 -4.17 25.87
C MET A 208 9.39 -3.69 26.58
N THR A 209 10.56 -3.78 25.94
CA THR A 209 11.81 -3.24 26.49
C THR A 209 11.99 -1.76 26.15
N ALA A 210 12.58 -0.98 27.05
CA ALA A 210 12.83 0.44 26.80
C ALA A 210 13.91 0.69 25.72
N ALA A 211 14.79 -0.28 25.48
CA ALA A 211 15.86 -0.18 24.50
C ALA A 211 15.34 -0.37 23.06
N LEU A 212 15.91 0.39 22.12
CA LEU A 212 15.68 0.18 20.69
C LEU A 212 16.58 -0.97 20.17
N PRO A 213 16.09 -1.80 19.24
CA PRO A 213 16.91 -2.85 18.62
C PRO A 213 17.97 -2.25 17.68
N SER A 214 18.99 -3.04 17.36
CA SER A 214 19.90 -2.69 16.25
C SER A 214 19.19 -2.82 14.90
N VAL A 215 19.74 -2.20 13.85
CA VAL A 215 19.22 -2.35 12.47
C VAL A 215 19.33 -3.81 12.03
N GLU A 216 20.41 -4.47 12.40
CA GLU A 216 20.70 -5.86 12.08
C GLU A 216 19.71 -6.82 12.78
N ASP A 217 19.39 -6.58 14.06
CA ASP A 217 18.38 -7.35 14.79
C ASP A 217 16.98 -7.15 14.21
N TYR A 218 16.64 -5.90 13.86
CA TYR A 218 15.38 -5.59 13.19
C TYR A 218 15.25 -6.37 11.87
N ILE A 219 16.25 -6.31 10.98
CA ILE A 219 16.21 -6.98 9.67
C ILE A 219 16.04 -8.49 9.85
N ARG A 220 16.79 -9.11 10.78
CA ARG A 220 16.68 -10.55 11.05
C ARG A 220 15.27 -10.93 11.48
N ARG A 221 14.69 -10.19 12.42
CA ARG A 221 13.34 -10.45 12.94
C ARG A 221 12.27 -10.21 11.88
N ARG A 222 12.43 -9.12 11.10
CA ARG A 222 11.51 -8.69 10.04
C ARG A 222 11.37 -9.74 8.93
N GLU A 223 12.38 -10.57 8.71
CA GLU A 223 12.30 -11.70 7.78
C GLU A 223 11.16 -12.67 8.15
N GLY A 224 10.87 -12.87 9.44
CA GLY A 224 9.74 -13.66 9.90
C GLY A 224 8.45 -12.86 10.01
N THR A 225 8.48 -11.71 10.70
CA THR A 225 7.26 -10.96 11.05
C THR A 225 6.52 -10.39 9.85
N SER A 226 7.17 -10.22 8.69
CA SER A 226 6.48 -9.77 7.46
C SER A 226 5.51 -10.80 6.88
N ALA A 227 5.56 -12.07 7.32
CA ALA A 227 4.85 -13.21 6.76
C ALA A 227 5.04 -13.44 5.25
N THR A 228 5.98 -12.72 4.61
CA THR A 228 6.21 -12.83 3.16
C THR A 228 6.57 -14.26 2.77
N ARG A 229 7.47 -14.90 3.53
CA ARG A 229 7.90 -16.28 3.26
C ARG A 229 6.75 -17.30 3.40
N VAL A 230 5.78 -17.04 4.28
CA VAL A 230 4.55 -17.85 4.39
C VAL A 230 3.77 -17.79 3.07
N CYS A 231 3.59 -16.59 2.53
CA CYS A 231 2.91 -16.39 1.25
C CYS A 231 3.70 -16.98 0.06
N LEU A 232 5.04 -16.91 0.08
CA LEU A 232 5.90 -17.52 -0.95
C LEU A 232 5.83 -19.05 -0.93
N ALA A 233 5.78 -19.66 0.26
CA ALA A 233 5.57 -21.09 0.44
C ALA A 233 4.21 -21.56 -0.10
N LEU A 234 3.24 -20.66 -0.26
CA LEU A 234 1.94 -20.94 -0.84
C LEU A 234 1.92 -20.87 -2.38
N HIS A 235 2.98 -20.40 -3.03
CA HIS A 235 2.98 -20.31 -4.49
C HIS A 235 2.80 -21.66 -5.16
N GLU A 236 3.47 -22.72 -4.71
CA GLU A 236 3.29 -24.07 -5.27
C GLU A 236 1.82 -24.52 -5.25
N TYR A 237 1.05 -24.13 -4.21
CA TYR A 237 -0.38 -24.38 -4.10
C TYR A 237 -1.13 -23.56 -5.15
N ALA A 238 -0.88 -22.25 -5.17
CA ALA A 238 -1.59 -21.29 -6.02
C ALA A 238 -1.48 -21.63 -7.52
N ILE A 239 -0.28 -21.97 -8.00
CA ILE A 239 -0.02 -22.26 -9.43
C ILE A 239 -0.13 -23.76 -9.79
N ASP A 240 -0.59 -24.60 -8.86
CA ASP A 240 -0.70 -26.07 -9.04
C ASP A 240 0.60 -26.72 -9.51
N LEU A 241 1.72 -26.29 -8.93
CA LEU A 241 3.04 -26.70 -9.35
C LEU A 241 3.78 -27.42 -8.22
N ARG A 242 4.44 -28.51 -8.57
CA ARG A 242 5.36 -29.23 -7.68
C ARG A 242 6.77 -29.16 -8.22
N LEU A 243 7.60 -28.31 -7.61
CA LEU A 243 9.02 -28.24 -7.96
C LEU A 243 9.83 -29.32 -7.22
N PRO A 244 10.91 -29.85 -7.82
CA PRO A 244 11.78 -30.80 -7.15
C PRO A 244 12.41 -30.20 -5.88
N ALA A 245 12.55 -31.01 -4.82
CA ALA A 245 13.17 -30.56 -3.57
C ALA A 245 14.58 -29.97 -3.77
N VAL A 246 15.39 -30.58 -4.65
CA VAL A 246 16.73 -30.08 -5.00
C VAL A 246 16.71 -28.65 -5.56
N ILE A 247 15.61 -28.22 -6.17
CA ILE A 247 15.43 -26.84 -6.65
C ILE A 247 14.94 -25.95 -5.51
N MET A 248 13.91 -26.37 -4.78
CA MET A 248 13.33 -25.56 -3.70
C MET A 248 14.30 -25.34 -2.52
N GLU A 249 15.18 -26.30 -2.27
CA GLU A 249 16.20 -26.27 -1.21
C GLU A 249 17.56 -25.77 -1.73
N SER A 250 17.66 -25.41 -3.01
CA SER A 250 18.88 -24.82 -3.58
C SER A 250 19.21 -23.48 -2.94
N MET A 251 20.50 -23.12 -2.95
CA MET A 251 20.96 -21.82 -2.46
C MET A 251 20.29 -20.67 -3.23
N GLU A 252 20.13 -20.84 -4.54
CA GLU A 252 19.53 -19.86 -5.44
C GLU A 252 18.06 -19.61 -5.10
N MET A 253 17.27 -20.67 -4.86
CA MET A 253 15.86 -20.50 -4.50
C MET A 253 15.69 -19.88 -3.11
N GLN A 254 16.51 -20.29 -2.14
CA GLN A 254 16.47 -19.68 -0.80
C GLN A 254 16.89 -18.20 -0.83
N ALA A 255 17.85 -17.85 -1.68
CA ALA A 255 18.21 -16.45 -1.92
C ALA A 255 17.08 -15.67 -2.61
N ILE A 256 16.40 -16.25 -3.61
CA ILE A 256 15.21 -15.65 -4.24
C ILE A 256 14.13 -15.33 -3.20
N TRP A 257 13.85 -16.25 -2.28
CA TRP A 257 12.89 -16.02 -1.18
C TRP A 257 13.34 -14.92 -0.22
N HIS A 258 14.60 -14.95 0.18
CA HIS A 258 15.18 -13.93 1.05
C HIS A 258 15.11 -12.54 0.42
N GLU A 259 15.54 -12.40 -0.84
CA GLU A 259 15.51 -11.11 -1.54
C GLU A 259 14.08 -10.63 -1.82
N SER A 260 13.13 -11.55 -2.09
CA SER A 260 11.71 -11.19 -2.20
C SER A 260 11.19 -10.57 -0.91
N ASN A 261 11.51 -11.18 0.25
CA ASN A 261 11.14 -10.64 1.55
C ASN A 261 11.83 -9.29 1.81
N MET A 262 13.12 -9.16 1.53
CA MET A 262 13.84 -7.91 1.69
C MET A 262 13.24 -6.78 0.87
N ILE A 263 12.90 -7.03 -0.40
CA ILE A 263 12.23 -6.06 -1.28
C ILE A 263 10.89 -5.64 -0.68
N ILE A 264 10.03 -6.62 -0.36
CA ILE A 264 8.67 -6.37 0.13
C ILE A 264 8.68 -5.64 1.47
N SER A 265 9.46 -6.12 2.44
CA SER A 265 9.52 -5.55 3.78
C SER A 265 10.15 -4.16 3.76
N THR A 266 11.25 -3.96 3.04
CA THR A 266 11.90 -2.63 2.97
C THR A 266 11.00 -1.59 2.28
N MET A 267 10.31 -1.97 1.20
CA MET A 267 9.30 -1.09 0.59
C MET A 267 8.15 -0.81 1.56
N ASN A 268 7.70 -1.82 2.32
CA ASN A 268 6.67 -1.66 3.33
C ASN A 268 7.10 -0.60 4.35
N ASP A 269 8.27 -0.76 4.96
CA ASP A 269 8.78 0.11 6.03
C ASP A 269 8.95 1.58 5.58
N VAL A 270 9.28 1.82 4.30
CA VAL A 270 9.29 3.18 3.72
C VAL A 270 7.87 3.73 3.58
N LEU A 271 6.93 2.92 3.10
CA LEU A 271 5.56 3.35 2.78
C LEU A 271 4.65 3.41 4.02
N SER A 272 4.94 2.65 5.07
CA SER A 272 4.21 2.63 6.35
C SER A 272 4.75 3.64 7.36
N LEU A 273 5.92 4.25 7.13
CA LEU A 273 6.61 5.15 8.06
C LEU A 273 5.69 6.15 8.78
N LYS A 274 4.79 6.82 8.03
CA LYS A 274 3.86 7.80 8.62
C LYS A 274 2.94 7.15 9.65
N LYS A 275 2.33 6.00 9.31
CA LYS A 275 1.43 5.24 10.19
C LYS A 275 2.18 4.80 11.46
N GLU A 276 3.37 4.23 11.29
CA GLU A 276 4.19 3.70 12.37
C GLU A 276 4.60 4.80 13.37
N VAL A 277 5.05 5.95 12.87
CA VAL A 277 5.44 7.11 13.70
C VAL A 277 4.23 7.71 14.43
N ASP A 278 3.05 7.75 13.79
CA ASP A 278 1.81 8.20 14.43
C ASP A 278 1.38 7.25 15.57
N GLN A 279 1.70 5.96 15.45
CA GLN A 279 1.46 4.92 16.45
C GLN A 279 2.63 4.73 17.42
N THR A 280 3.67 5.57 17.36
CA THR A 280 4.90 5.50 18.18
C THR A 280 5.70 4.20 18.02
N GLN A 281 5.45 3.43 16.96
CA GLN A 281 6.22 2.26 16.54
C GLN A 281 7.48 2.74 15.80
N VAL A 282 8.52 3.10 16.56
CA VAL A 282 9.78 3.64 16.01
C VAL A 282 10.96 2.67 16.08
N ASP A 283 10.68 1.41 16.40
CA ASP A 283 11.61 0.29 16.31
C ASP A 283 11.55 -0.39 14.92
N THR A 284 11.29 0.41 13.88
CA THR A 284 11.23 -0.02 12.47
C THR A 284 12.45 0.48 11.66
N LEU A 285 12.63 -0.04 10.43
CA LEU A 285 13.85 0.15 9.66
C LEU A 285 14.25 1.62 9.50
N ILE A 286 13.30 2.47 9.07
CA ILE A 286 13.59 3.87 8.73
C ILE A 286 13.95 4.68 9.96
N PRO A 287 13.18 4.67 11.07
CA PRO A 287 13.60 5.31 12.31
C PRO A 287 14.99 4.88 12.79
N LEU A 288 15.28 3.58 12.82
CA LEU A 288 16.57 3.04 13.28
C LEU A 288 17.74 3.49 12.40
N LEU A 289 17.56 3.47 11.08
CA LEU A 289 18.54 4.00 10.13
C LEU A 289 18.70 5.53 10.26
N SER A 290 17.61 6.24 10.55
CA SER A 290 17.61 7.70 10.68
C SER A 290 18.49 8.15 11.85
N MET A 291 18.48 7.40 12.95
CA MET A 291 19.41 7.61 14.08
C MET A 291 20.85 7.42 13.66
N ARG A 292 21.14 6.32 12.95
CA ARG A 292 22.50 5.96 12.55
C ARG A 292 23.09 6.91 11.50
N LEU A 293 22.24 7.45 10.63
CA LEU A 293 22.64 8.29 9.50
C LEU A 293 22.40 9.79 9.75
N GLY A 294 21.71 10.14 10.84
CA GLY A 294 21.40 11.52 11.22
C GLY A 294 20.36 12.22 10.32
N SER A 295 19.63 11.49 9.48
CA SER A 295 18.63 12.06 8.58
C SER A 295 17.60 11.01 8.13
N VAL A 296 16.32 11.38 8.19
CA VAL A 296 15.22 10.54 7.66
C VAL A 296 15.35 10.35 6.15
N GLN A 297 15.74 11.39 5.42
CA GLN A 297 15.96 11.27 3.97
C GLN A 297 17.14 10.34 3.65
N ALA A 298 18.23 10.40 4.43
CA ALA A 298 19.36 9.48 4.25
C ALA A 298 18.97 8.03 4.54
N ALA A 299 18.11 7.79 5.54
CA ALA A 299 17.55 6.48 5.84
C ALA A 299 16.69 5.94 4.69
N ILE A 300 15.82 6.77 4.11
CA ILE A 300 15.01 6.40 2.93
C ILE A 300 15.91 6.10 1.73
N SER A 301 16.92 6.92 1.46
CA SER A 301 17.88 6.64 0.38
C SER A 301 18.60 5.31 0.61
N LYS A 302 19.03 5.02 1.85
CA LYS A 302 19.66 3.75 2.19
C LYS A 302 18.72 2.56 2.02
N ALA A 303 17.45 2.68 2.43
CA ALA A 303 16.43 1.66 2.22
C ALA A 303 16.15 1.45 0.71
N THR A 304 16.16 2.52 -0.08
CA THR A 304 16.05 2.44 -1.54
C THR A 304 17.22 1.66 -2.13
N ASP A 305 18.46 1.94 -1.70
CA ASP A 305 19.64 1.19 -2.13
C ASP A 305 19.56 -0.30 -1.76
N MET A 306 18.98 -0.61 -0.59
CA MET A 306 18.73 -2.00 -0.15
C MET A 306 17.77 -2.70 -1.12
N VAL A 307 16.65 -2.06 -1.50
CA VAL A 307 15.71 -2.60 -2.48
C VAL A 307 16.37 -2.81 -3.85
N CYS A 308 17.09 -1.82 -4.37
CA CYS A 308 17.81 -1.93 -5.63
C CYS A 308 18.81 -3.11 -5.62
N SER A 309 19.60 -3.21 -4.54
CA SER A 309 20.59 -4.28 -4.40
C SER A 309 19.92 -5.66 -4.29
N SER A 310 18.77 -5.75 -3.64
CA SER A 310 17.99 -6.99 -3.55
C SER A 310 17.39 -7.41 -4.89
N ILE A 311 16.90 -6.47 -5.71
CA ILE A 311 16.45 -6.74 -7.08
C ILE A 311 17.60 -7.31 -7.91
N GLU A 312 18.78 -6.70 -7.87
CA GLU A 312 19.95 -7.17 -8.60
C GLU A 312 20.38 -8.59 -8.19
N ARG A 313 20.39 -8.88 -6.87
CA ARG A 313 20.72 -10.22 -6.35
C ARG A 313 19.67 -11.24 -6.71
N PHE A 314 18.37 -10.90 -6.59
CA PHE A 314 17.27 -11.75 -7.03
C PHE A 314 17.47 -12.19 -8.48
N GLU A 315 17.69 -11.22 -9.38
CA GLU A 315 17.81 -11.52 -10.81
C GLU A 315 19.09 -12.27 -11.15
N ALA A 316 20.16 -12.05 -10.39
CA ALA A 316 21.37 -12.86 -10.52
C ALA A 316 21.12 -14.33 -10.16
N MET A 317 20.40 -14.59 -9.08
CA MET A 317 20.04 -15.95 -8.65
C MET A 317 19.04 -16.61 -9.61
N GLU A 318 18.06 -15.85 -10.12
CA GLU A 318 17.17 -16.31 -11.19
C GLU A 318 17.97 -16.78 -12.41
N ARG A 319 18.89 -15.95 -12.92
CA ARG A 319 19.71 -16.32 -14.09
C ARG A 319 20.54 -17.58 -13.83
N GLN A 320 21.14 -17.70 -12.65
CA GLN A 320 21.93 -18.88 -12.27
C GLN A 320 21.06 -20.15 -12.20
N LEU A 321 19.90 -20.06 -11.55
CA LEU A 321 18.99 -21.19 -11.39
C LEU A 321 18.42 -21.66 -12.73
N LEU A 322 17.97 -20.74 -13.58
CA LEU A 322 17.46 -21.07 -14.92
C LEU A 322 18.57 -21.68 -15.80
N GLN A 323 19.79 -21.13 -15.74
CA GLN A 323 20.95 -21.64 -16.47
C GLN A 323 21.29 -23.09 -16.07
N SER A 324 21.17 -23.42 -14.77
CA SER A 324 21.43 -24.77 -14.24
C SER A 324 20.48 -25.85 -14.79
N CYS A 325 19.27 -25.43 -15.20
CA CYS A 325 18.19 -26.33 -15.62
C CYS A 325 17.89 -26.27 -17.12
N MET A 326 18.68 -25.55 -17.93
CA MET A 326 18.41 -25.35 -19.36
C MET A 326 18.28 -26.64 -20.18
N ALA A 327 18.96 -27.72 -19.77
CA ALA A 327 18.89 -29.01 -20.44
C ALA A 327 17.50 -29.68 -20.32
N ASN A 328 16.65 -29.24 -19.38
CA ASN A 328 15.30 -29.75 -19.17
C ASN A 328 14.27 -28.62 -19.40
N PRO A 329 13.71 -28.48 -20.62
CA PRO A 329 12.79 -27.39 -20.96
C PRO A 329 11.55 -27.32 -20.07
N GLN A 330 10.99 -28.46 -19.66
CA GLN A 330 9.80 -28.49 -18.81
C GLN A 330 10.12 -27.96 -17.40
N LEU A 331 11.23 -28.43 -16.81
CA LEU A 331 11.67 -27.95 -15.50
C LEU A 331 12.03 -26.47 -15.56
N HIS A 332 12.72 -26.04 -16.61
CA HIS A 332 13.05 -24.63 -16.84
C HIS A 332 11.79 -23.76 -16.87
N ASN A 333 10.76 -24.15 -17.62
CA ASN A 333 9.48 -23.43 -17.66
C ASN A 333 8.79 -23.40 -16.29
N ASN A 334 8.75 -24.54 -15.59
CA ASN A 334 8.15 -24.63 -14.27
C ASN A 334 8.85 -23.71 -13.25
N ILE A 335 10.19 -23.65 -13.28
CA ILE A 335 10.97 -22.74 -12.44
C ILE A 335 10.67 -21.28 -12.80
N GLN A 336 10.61 -20.94 -14.09
CA GLN A 336 10.26 -19.57 -14.52
C GLN A 336 8.89 -19.14 -13.99
N VAL A 337 7.87 -19.98 -14.10
CA VAL A 337 6.52 -19.68 -13.58
C VAL A 337 6.54 -19.43 -12.07
N TYR A 338 7.33 -20.21 -11.33
CA TYR A 338 7.48 -20.01 -9.89
C TYR A 338 8.21 -18.70 -9.55
N ILE A 339 9.32 -18.39 -10.24
CA ILE A 339 10.07 -17.15 -10.05
C ILE A 339 9.21 -15.93 -10.41
N ASP A 340 8.46 -16.00 -11.50
CA ASP A 340 7.51 -14.95 -11.88
C ASP A 340 6.44 -14.74 -10.80
N SER A 341 6.03 -15.80 -10.10
CA SER A 341 5.13 -15.71 -8.94
C SER A 341 5.75 -14.91 -7.79
N CYS A 342 7.05 -15.10 -7.50
CA CYS A 342 7.77 -14.27 -6.53
C CYS A 342 7.89 -12.81 -6.98
N LYS A 343 8.06 -12.55 -8.29
CA LYS A 343 8.05 -11.18 -8.84
C LYS A 343 6.67 -10.52 -8.74
N TYR A 344 5.59 -11.26 -9.02
CA TYR A 344 4.22 -10.80 -8.78
C TYR A 344 4.01 -10.41 -7.32
N ALA A 345 4.50 -11.20 -6.36
CA ALA A 345 4.43 -10.85 -4.94
C ALA A 345 5.06 -9.46 -4.64
N CYS A 346 6.23 -9.19 -5.21
CA CYS A 346 6.93 -7.92 -5.04
C CYS A 346 6.18 -6.74 -5.67
N THR A 347 5.75 -6.87 -6.93
CA THR A 347 4.99 -5.81 -7.62
C THR A 347 3.62 -5.60 -6.98
N ALA A 348 2.97 -6.66 -6.51
CA ALA A 348 1.67 -6.62 -5.88
C ALA A 348 1.68 -5.89 -4.52
N ASN A 349 2.73 -6.03 -3.70
CA ASN A 349 2.82 -5.32 -2.42
C ASN A 349 2.89 -3.79 -2.60
N LEU A 350 3.46 -3.34 -3.73
CA LEU A 350 3.43 -1.93 -4.12
C LEU A 350 2.07 -1.52 -4.70
N ASN A 351 1.53 -2.35 -5.60
CA ASN A 351 0.32 -2.01 -6.37
C ASN A 351 -0.97 -2.10 -5.57
N TRP A 352 -1.10 -2.98 -4.56
CA TRP A 352 -2.33 -3.05 -3.73
C TRP A 352 -2.66 -1.74 -3.04
N ARG A 353 -1.62 -0.89 -2.83
CA ARG A 353 -1.73 0.36 -2.04
C ARG A 353 -2.37 1.46 -2.85
N ARG A 354 -2.47 1.25 -4.17
CA ARG A 354 -2.99 2.24 -5.09
C ARG A 354 -4.50 2.08 -5.22
N PRO A 355 -5.23 3.19 -5.40
CA PRO A 355 -6.55 3.10 -6.00
C PRO A 355 -6.43 2.36 -7.34
N ILE A 356 -7.45 1.58 -7.69
CA ILE A 356 -7.63 1.01 -9.02
C ILE A 356 -8.81 1.75 -9.63
N ASN A 357 -8.65 2.22 -10.87
CA ASN A 357 -9.78 2.77 -11.62
C ASN A 357 -10.68 1.61 -12.08
N HIS A 358 -11.95 1.91 -12.36
CA HIS A 358 -12.99 0.94 -12.75
C HIS A 358 -12.60 -0.07 -13.86
N ASP A 359 -11.52 0.17 -14.61
CA ASP A 359 -11.01 -0.66 -15.70
C ASP A 359 -9.85 -1.60 -15.29
N GLY A 360 -9.52 -1.75 -14.00
CA GLY A 360 -8.52 -2.72 -13.53
C GLY A 360 -7.05 -2.29 -13.71
N LEU A 361 -6.80 -1.04 -14.10
CA LEU A 361 -5.46 -0.45 -14.21
C LEU A 361 -5.10 0.32 -12.94
N ALA A 362 -3.84 0.16 -12.49
CA ALA A 362 -3.29 0.88 -11.33
C ALA A 362 -3.34 2.40 -11.57
N CYS A 363 -3.91 3.15 -10.63
CA CYS A 363 -3.88 4.60 -10.67
C CYS A 363 -2.48 5.12 -10.35
N ASP A 364 -2.11 6.28 -10.90
CA ASP A 364 -0.94 7.01 -10.44
C ASP A 364 -1.04 7.32 -8.94
N TYR A 365 0.07 7.13 -8.24
CA TYR A 365 0.22 7.38 -6.82
C TYR A 365 0.00 8.87 -6.53
N ASP A 366 -1.10 9.23 -5.88
CA ASP A 366 -1.28 10.58 -5.33
C ASP A 366 -0.60 10.67 -3.97
N SER A 367 0.64 11.16 -3.98
CA SER A 367 1.48 11.35 -2.79
C SER A 367 0.94 12.39 -1.80
N THR A 368 -0.23 13.00 -2.06
CA THR A 368 -0.76 14.08 -1.21
C THR A 368 -1.84 13.65 -0.22
N THR A 369 -2.43 12.45 -0.33
CA THR A 369 -3.60 12.13 0.51
C THR A 369 -3.29 11.37 1.79
N GLY A 370 -2.29 10.50 1.88
CA GLY A 370 -1.82 9.89 3.14
C GLY A 370 -2.93 9.59 4.18
N LEU A 371 -4.09 9.11 3.70
CA LEU A 371 -5.34 8.93 4.43
C LEU A 371 -5.86 7.55 4.06
N VAL A 372 -5.53 6.59 4.92
CA VAL A 372 -6.49 5.52 5.19
C VAL A 372 -7.70 6.21 5.82
N SER A 373 -8.88 5.98 5.26
CA SER A 373 -10.12 6.66 5.63
C SER A 373 -10.53 6.32 7.06
N GLY A 374 -10.05 7.10 8.02
CA GLY A 374 -10.69 7.30 9.31
C GLY A 374 -11.82 8.31 9.14
N VAL A 375 -12.96 8.03 9.76
CA VAL A 375 -14.22 8.77 9.68
C VAL A 375 -14.04 10.27 9.94
N VAL A 376 -13.93 11.04 8.88
CA VAL A 376 -14.41 12.43 8.83
C VAL A 376 -15.18 12.52 7.53
N THR A 377 -16.51 12.58 7.64
CA THR A 377 -17.42 12.98 6.57
C THR A 377 -16.80 14.15 5.83
N PRO A 378 -16.34 13.99 4.58
CA PRO A 378 -15.72 15.12 3.94
C PRO A 378 -16.88 15.99 3.48
N ALA A 379 -17.06 17.11 4.19
CA ALA A 379 -17.28 18.37 3.52
C ALA A 379 -16.11 18.53 2.54
N LEU A 380 -16.21 17.85 1.39
CA LEU A 380 -15.30 17.94 0.27
C LEU A 380 -15.36 19.37 -0.21
N ILE A 381 -14.36 20.16 0.15
CA ILE A 381 -14.06 21.40 -0.56
C ILE A 381 -13.43 21.01 -1.90
N PHE A 382 -14.27 20.51 -2.81
CA PHE A 382 -14.00 20.56 -4.24
C PHE A 382 -14.40 21.96 -4.71
N LEU A 383 -13.43 22.80 -5.09
CA LEU A 383 -13.76 23.98 -5.90
C LEU A 383 -13.84 23.54 -7.36
N TRP A 384 -15.05 23.51 -7.91
CA TRP A 384 -15.29 23.32 -9.34
C TRP A 384 -15.09 24.67 -10.03
N TYR A 385 -14.28 24.71 -11.09
CA TYR A 385 -14.36 25.82 -12.05
C TYR A 385 -15.60 25.62 -12.90
N TYR A 386 -16.55 26.54 -12.80
CA TYR A 386 -17.81 26.49 -13.53
C TYR A 386 -17.85 27.62 -14.55
N MET A 387 -17.75 27.30 -15.84
CA MET A 387 -18.15 28.24 -16.90
C MET A 387 -19.58 27.94 -17.34
N CYS A 388 -20.47 28.93 -17.20
CA CYS A 388 -21.87 28.81 -17.60
C CYS A 388 -22.06 29.36 -19.02
N PHE A 389 -22.68 28.56 -19.90
CA PHE A 389 -23.07 28.97 -21.25
C PHE A 389 -24.59 29.02 -21.37
N ARG A 390 -25.11 30.04 -22.06
CA ARG A 390 -26.57 30.22 -22.26
C ARG A 390 -27.07 29.32 -23.39
N MET A 391 -28.24 28.72 -23.24
CA MET A 391 -28.95 28.09 -24.37
C MET A 391 -29.65 29.15 -25.24
N ARG A 392 -29.87 28.86 -26.53
CA ARG A 392 -30.35 29.84 -27.53
C ARG A 392 -31.79 30.35 -27.33
N ASP A 393 -32.65 29.62 -26.64
CA ASP A 393 -34.10 29.90 -26.64
C ASP A 393 -34.71 30.29 -25.27
N THR A 394 -33.97 31.00 -24.40
CA THR A 394 -34.59 31.54 -23.16
C THR A 394 -33.86 32.78 -22.61
N TYR A 395 -34.62 33.81 -22.19
CA TYR A 395 -34.12 35.12 -21.73
C TYR A 395 -34.14 35.30 -20.18
N LEU A 396 -33.07 35.98 -19.68
CA LEU A 396 -32.90 36.86 -18.49
C LEU A 396 -32.25 36.35 -17.14
N SER A 397 -30.95 36.69 -16.94
CA SER A 397 -30.14 37.24 -15.76
C SER A 397 -30.55 36.98 -14.28
N ILE A 398 -29.70 36.82 -13.21
CA ILE A 398 -28.25 36.81 -12.87
C ILE A 398 -28.06 36.02 -11.53
N VAL A 399 -26.86 35.44 -11.36
CA VAL A 399 -26.10 34.98 -10.17
C VAL A 399 -26.68 35.19 -8.76
N ARG A 400 -26.66 34.11 -7.95
CA ARG A 400 -26.41 34.17 -6.51
C ARG A 400 -25.61 32.94 -6.07
N ALA A 401 -24.73 33.11 -5.08
CA ALA A 401 -24.21 32.01 -4.28
C ALA A 401 -25.38 31.11 -3.84
N GLY A 402 -25.48 29.93 -4.43
CA GLY A 402 -26.65 29.06 -4.30
C GLY A 402 -26.80 28.20 -5.55
N LYS A 403 -27.01 26.89 -5.34
CA LYS A 403 -27.10 25.85 -6.37
C LYS A 403 -27.88 26.32 -7.62
N PRO A 404 -27.41 25.99 -8.83
CA PRO A 404 -28.15 26.29 -10.07
C PRO A 404 -29.56 25.69 -10.01
N ARG A 405 -30.56 26.42 -10.50
CA ARG A 405 -31.90 25.85 -10.68
C ARG A 405 -31.82 24.81 -11.81
N PRO A 406 -32.36 23.60 -11.64
CA PRO A 406 -32.32 22.56 -12.66
C PRO A 406 -33.40 22.82 -13.73
N ASP A 407 -33.44 24.02 -14.30
CA ASP A 407 -34.39 24.42 -15.35
C ASP A 407 -33.80 24.29 -16.76
N GLY A 408 -32.54 23.88 -16.87
CA GLY A 408 -31.85 23.62 -18.14
C GLY A 408 -31.41 24.89 -18.88
N SER A 409 -31.62 26.09 -18.34
CA SER A 409 -31.29 27.35 -19.02
C SER A 409 -29.78 27.63 -19.13
N LEU A 410 -28.97 27.01 -18.27
CA LEU A 410 -27.52 27.11 -18.23
C LEU A 410 -26.87 25.73 -18.30
N VAL A 411 -25.87 25.61 -19.17
CA VAL A 411 -24.98 24.44 -19.21
C VAL A 411 -23.66 24.86 -18.59
N THR A 412 -23.21 24.10 -17.59
CA THR A 412 -21.96 24.41 -16.90
C THR A 412 -20.87 23.43 -17.26
N PHE A 413 -19.74 23.94 -17.73
CA PHE A 413 -18.55 23.16 -18.02
C PHE A 413 -17.59 23.22 -16.84
N GLY A 414 -17.23 22.03 -16.34
CA GLY A 414 -16.22 21.83 -15.32
C GLY A 414 -14.86 21.53 -15.94
N THR A 415 -13.80 22.14 -15.43
CA THR A 415 -12.42 21.72 -15.70
C THR A 415 -11.72 21.37 -14.41
N ALA A 416 -11.13 20.18 -14.38
CA ALA A 416 -10.29 19.70 -13.29
C ALA A 416 -8.85 19.53 -13.82
N PRO A 417 -8.03 20.60 -13.82
CA PRO A 417 -6.62 20.46 -14.17
C PRO A 417 -5.92 19.67 -13.06
N MET A 418 -5.50 18.43 -13.37
CA MET A 418 -4.89 17.50 -12.41
C MET A 418 -3.35 17.59 -12.35
N LEU A 419 -2.73 18.43 -13.19
CA LEU A 419 -1.28 18.64 -13.21
C LEU A 419 -0.88 19.67 -12.14
N LYS A 420 -0.85 19.28 -10.87
CA LYS A 420 -0.54 20.19 -9.74
C LYS A 420 0.96 20.28 -9.49
N THR A 421 1.53 21.45 -9.69
CA THR A 421 2.91 21.75 -9.29
C THR A 421 2.99 22.64 -8.05
N SER A 422 1.90 23.32 -7.66
CA SER A 422 1.81 24.01 -6.38
C SER A 422 1.67 23.05 -5.20
N ARG A 423 2.09 23.54 -4.03
CA ARG A 423 1.88 22.89 -2.72
C ARG A 423 0.89 23.73 -1.93
N SER A 424 -0.17 23.09 -1.45
CA SER A 424 -1.14 23.68 -0.53
C SER A 424 -0.59 23.71 0.89
N SER A 425 -1.12 24.57 1.75
CA SER A 425 -0.86 24.54 3.18
C SER A 425 -2.15 24.37 3.97
N ILE A 426 -2.05 23.67 5.10
CA ILE A 426 -3.14 23.50 6.06
C ILE A 426 -2.62 23.99 7.40
N LYS A 427 -3.37 24.89 8.04
CA LYS A 427 -3.09 25.36 9.40
C LYS A 427 -4.30 25.08 10.28
N LEU A 428 -4.05 24.66 11.50
CA LEU A 428 -5.12 24.59 12.50
C LEU A 428 -5.47 26.03 12.92
N ALA A 429 -6.75 26.39 12.87
CA ALA A 429 -7.22 27.70 13.30
C ALA A 429 -7.02 27.90 14.81
N SER A 430 -7.17 26.82 15.57
CA SER A 430 -6.90 26.75 17.01
C SER A 430 -6.62 25.29 17.44
N ALA A 431 -6.44 25.08 18.75
CA ALA A 431 -6.33 23.74 19.33
C ALA A 431 -7.71 23.04 19.50
N ASN A 432 -8.81 23.69 19.13
CA ASN A 432 -10.15 23.11 19.19
C ASN A 432 -10.39 22.17 18.00
N CYS A 433 -10.68 20.90 18.26
CA CYS A 433 -10.94 19.90 17.21
C CYS A 433 -12.26 20.13 16.45
N ASP A 434 -13.18 20.93 16.99
CA ASP A 434 -14.45 21.28 16.32
C ASP A 434 -14.30 22.45 15.31
N GLU A 435 -13.17 23.17 15.34
CA GLU A 435 -12.92 24.26 14.41
C GLU A 435 -12.33 23.75 13.10
N SER A 436 -12.89 24.23 11.98
CA SER A 436 -12.39 23.86 10.65
C SER A 436 -10.97 24.37 10.43
N PRO A 437 -10.07 23.57 9.82
CA PRO A 437 -8.73 24.02 9.52
C PRO A 437 -8.73 25.12 8.46
N LEU A 438 -7.74 26.00 8.53
CA LEU A 438 -7.45 26.99 7.51
C LEU A 438 -6.71 26.30 6.36
N ILE A 439 -7.40 26.10 5.24
CA ILE A 439 -6.84 25.46 4.05
C ILE A 439 -6.50 26.56 3.04
N ASP A 440 -5.22 26.68 2.71
CA ASP A 440 -4.76 27.46 1.56
C ASP A 440 -4.36 26.50 0.45
N PRO A 441 -5.21 26.32 -0.58
CA PRO A 441 -4.95 25.37 -1.63
C PRO A 441 -3.85 25.83 -2.61
N ASN A 442 -3.47 27.11 -2.61
CA ASN A 442 -2.42 27.65 -3.49
C ASN A 442 -2.55 27.25 -4.99
N TYR A 443 -3.79 27.18 -5.52
CA TYR A 443 -4.10 26.60 -6.83
C TYR A 443 -3.41 27.28 -8.04
N LEU A 444 -2.95 28.52 -7.89
CA LEU A 444 -2.26 29.28 -8.94
C LEU A 444 -0.83 29.64 -8.54
N GLY A 445 -0.23 28.89 -7.60
CA GLY A 445 1.06 29.20 -6.99
C GLY A 445 2.22 29.23 -7.99
N THR A 446 2.23 28.33 -8.97
CA THR A 446 3.31 28.26 -9.96
C THR A 446 2.91 28.79 -11.33
N THR A 447 3.91 28.99 -12.19
CA THR A 447 3.68 29.37 -13.60
C THR A 447 3.01 28.25 -14.39
N VAL A 448 3.28 26.98 -14.06
CA VAL A 448 2.67 25.82 -14.72
C VAL A 448 1.19 25.74 -14.39
N ASP A 449 0.80 25.91 -13.13
CA ASP A 449 -0.61 25.84 -12.72
C ASP A 449 -1.42 26.96 -13.39
N ARG A 450 -0.86 28.18 -13.45
CA ARG A 450 -1.47 29.32 -14.15
C ARG A 450 -1.63 29.08 -15.66
N TYR A 451 -0.65 28.43 -16.29
CA TYR A 451 -0.71 28.07 -17.70
C TYR A 451 -1.79 27.02 -17.97
N VAL A 452 -1.75 25.89 -17.23
CA VAL A 452 -2.70 24.80 -17.41
C VAL A 452 -4.15 25.25 -17.17
N ALA A 453 -4.40 26.04 -16.13
CA ALA A 453 -5.73 26.59 -15.86
C ALA A 453 -6.23 27.48 -17.01
N ARG A 454 -5.34 28.29 -17.60
CA ARG A 454 -5.67 29.15 -18.74
C ARG A 454 -5.98 28.34 -20.00
N GLU A 455 -5.15 27.37 -20.34
CA GLU A 455 -5.36 26.53 -21.52
C GLU A 455 -6.62 25.65 -21.40
N ALA A 456 -6.95 25.20 -20.18
CA ALA A 456 -8.20 24.51 -19.92
C ALA A 456 -9.42 25.40 -20.21
N VAL A 457 -9.39 26.67 -19.77
CA VAL A 457 -10.45 27.64 -20.06
C VAL A 457 -10.52 27.97 -21.55
N LYS A 458 -9.38 28.17 -22.23
CA LYS A 458 -9.36 28.36 -23.69
C LYS A 458 -10.01 27.19 -24.43
N THR A 459 -9.69 25.96 -24.02
CA THR A 459 -10.29 24.75 -24.60
C THR A 459 -11.81 24.74 -24.41
N GLN A 460 -12.31 25.16 -23.24
CA GLN A 460 -13.76 25.28 -23.01
C GLN A 460 -14.40 26.36 -23.89
N ILE A 461 -13.74 27.51 -24.05
CA ILE A 461 -14.21 28.60 -24.93
C ILE A 461 -14.25 28.13 -26.39
N GLU A 462 -13.22 27.44 -26.86
CA GLU A 462 -13.20 26.88 -28.21
C GLU A 462 -14.30 25.82 -28.39
N PHE A 463 -14.50 24.96 -27.39
CA PHE A 463 -15.47 23.88 -27.44
C PHE A 463 -16.92 24.38 -27.40
N ALA A 464 -17.25 25.30 -26.49
CA ALA A 464 -18.63 25.70 -26.17
C ALA A 464 -18.98 27.13 -26.62
N GLY A 465 -17.99 28.01 -26.78
CA GLY A 465 -18.15 29.41 -27.15
C GLY A 465 -17.88 29.73 -28.62
N SER A 466 -17.34 28.78 -29.40
CA SER A 466 -17.02 28.98 -30.81
C SER A 466 -18.00 28.29 -31.77
N SER A 467 -17.92 28.66 -33.05
CA SER A 467 -18.63 27.98 -34.13
C SER A 467 -17.90 26.75 -34.68
N SER A 468 -16.86 26.23 -34.01
CA SER A 468 -16.10 25.06 -34.47
C SER A 468 -16.81 23.73 -34.18
N THR A 469 -17.55 23.64 -33.06
CA THR A 469 -18.26 22.42 -32.64
C THR A 469 -19.77 22.52 -32.89
N VAL A 470 -20.47 21.38 -32.95
CA VAL A 470 -21.94 21.36 -33.02
C VAL A 470 -22.57 21.99 -31.77
N ILE A 471 -21.95 21.79 -30.60
CA ILE A 471 -22.42 22.31 -29.32
C ILE A 471 -22.41 23.84 -29.33
N GLY A 472 -21.27 24.46 -29.65
CA GLY A 472 -21.18 25.92 -29.75
C GLY A 472 -21.97 26.50 -30.95
N ARG A 473 -22.06 25.77 -32.08
CA ARG A 473 -22.81 26.23 -33.25
C ARG A 473 -24.32 26.14 -33.15
N LYS A 474 -24.87 25.17 -32.44
CA LYS A 474 -26.31 24.83 -32.53
C LYS A 474 -27.03 24.82 -31.19
N ILE A 475 -26.32 24.62 -30.09
CA ILE A 475 -26.91 24.38 -28.77
C ILE A 475 -26.73 25.59 -27.86
N LEU A 476 -25.53 26.16 -27.83
CA LEU A 476 -25.18 27.27 -26.94
C LEU A 476 -25.21 28.63 -27.68
N ASN A 477 -25.45 29.70 -26.93
CA ASN A 477 -25.51 31.09 -27.37
C ASN A 477 -24.34 31.92 -26.83
N GLY A 478 -23.26 31.26 -26.42
CA GLY A 478 -22.08 31.89 -25.82
C GLY A 478 -22.05 31.86 -24.29
N GLU A 479 -20.98 32.43 -23.74
CA GLU A 479 -20.72 32.50 -22.29
C GLU A 479 -21.70 33.46 -21.59
N ALA A 480 -22.09 33.14 -20.36
CA ALA A 480 -23.16 33.83 -19.66
C ALA A 480 -22.77 35.18 -19.02
N GLY A 481 -21.48 35.51 -18.98
CA GLY A 481 -20.89 36.57 -18.17
C GLY A 481 -20.59 36.13 -16.74
N ALA A 482 -19.74 36.89 -16.03
CA ALA A 482 -19.54 36.76 -14.60
C ALA A 482 -19.52 38.13 -13.92
N PRO A 483 -19.98 38.22 -12.65
CA PRO A 483 -20.02 39.47 -11.92
C PRO A 483 -18.64 40.11 -11.80
N GLY A 484 -18.56 41.44 -11.95
CA GLY A 484 -17.30 42.19 -11.84
C GLY A 484 -16.47 42.24 -13.13
N PHE A 485 -17.02 41.77 -14.25
CA PHE A 485 -16.38 41.85 -15.56
C PHE A 485 -17.38 42.36 -16.60
N ASP A 486 -16.94 43.33 -17.41
CA ASP A 486 -17.77 43.95 -18.44
C ASP A 486 -17.83 43.15 -19.74
N GLU A 487 -16.90 42.20 -19.92
CA GLU A 487 -16.76 41.36 -21.12
C GLU A 487 -17.07 39.89 -20.83
N VAL A 488 -17.57 39.20 -21.86
CA VAL A 488 -17.77 37.74 -21.88
C VAL A 488 -16.55 37.08 -22.50
N LEU A 489 -16.25 35.85 -22.07
CA LEU A 489 -15.14 35.10 -22.66
C LEU A 489 -15.49 34.61 -24.06
N SER A 490 -14.58 34.83 -25.00
CA SER A 490 -14.65 34.42 -26.41
C SER A 490 -13.29 33.91 -26.89
N VAL A 491 -13.24 33.35 -28.11
CA VAL A 491 -12.00 32.85 -28.71
C VAL A 491 -10.94 33.96 -28.90
N ASP A 492 -11.36 35.23 -28.88
CA ASP A 492 -10.49 36.39 -29.00
C ASP A 492 -10.08 36.98 -27.63
N SER A 493 -10.53 36.38 -26.52
CA SER A 493 -10.18 36.83 -25.18
C SER A 493 -8.70 36.69 -24.90
N THR A 494 -8.10 37.74 -24.34
CA THR A 494 -6.69 37.74 -23.98
C THR A 494 -6.42 36.83 -22.79
N ASP A 495 -5.19 36.36 -22.71
CA ASP A 495 -4.67 35.57 -21.60
C ASP A 495 -4.87 36.25 -20.23
N ASP A 496 -4.72 37.57 -20.18
CA ASP A 496 -4.90 38.36 -18.96
C ASP A 496 -6.37 38.42 -18.52
N CYS A 497 -7.30 38.53 -19.48
CA CYS A 497 -8.73 38.50 -19.20
C CYS A 497 -9.14 37.14 -18.63
N ILE A 498 -8.67 36.05 -19.24
CA ILE A 498 -8.89 34.68 -18.77
C ILE A 498 -8.29 34.48 -17.37
N ALA A 499 -7.05 34.93 -17.15
CA ALA A 499 -6.39 34.81 -15.85
C ALA A 499 -7.10 35.62 -14.75
N ALA A 500 -7.65 36.79 -15.07
CA ALA A 500 -8.46 37.57 -14.15
C ALA A 500 -9.77 36.83 -13.79
N ARG A 501 -10.43 36.22 -14.78
CA ARG A 501 -11.65 35.42 -14.57
C ARG A 501 -11.41 34.21 -13.66
N ILE A 502 -10.29 33.52 -13.86
CA ILE A 502 -9.88 32.37 -13.05
C ILE A 502 -9.63 32.79 -11.59
N ARG A 503 -8.90 33.89 -11.36
CA ARG A 503 -8.63 34.41 -10.01
C ARG A 503 -9.90 34.78 -9.25
N ALA A 504 -10.82 35.49 -9.91
CA ALA A 504 -12.10 35.85 -9.33
C ALA A 504 -12.94 34.62 -8.95
N GLY A 505 -12.90 33.55 -9.75
CA GLY A 505 -13.59 32.28 -9.46
C GLY A 505 -13.02 31.53 -8.24
N LEU A 506 -11.76 31.76 -7.91
CA LEU A 506 -11.10 31.18 -6.72
C LEU A 506 -11.22 32.05 -5.47
N GLY A 507 -11.82 33.24 -5.58
CA GLY A 507 -11.96 34.17 -4.45
C GLY A 507 -10.70 34.95 -4.10
N PHE A 508 -9.80 35.17 -5.08
CA PHE A 508 -8.62 36.05 -4.96
C PHE A 508 -8.91 37.52 -5.32
#